data_AF-A0AAW4JLT3-F1
#
_entry.id   AF-A0AAW4JLT3-F1
#
_cell.length_a   1.000
_cell.length_b   1.000
_cell.length_c   1.000
_cell.angle_alpha   90.00
_cell.angle_beta   90.00
_cell.angle_gamma   90.00
#
_symmetry.space_group_name_H-M   'P 1'
#
loop_
_entity.id
_entity.type
_entity.pdbx_description
1 polymer ?
#
loop_
_entity_poly.entity_id
_entity_poly.type
_entity_poly.pdbx_seq_one_letter_code
_entity_poly.pdbx_strand_id
1 'polypeptide(L)'
;MRRAPLLLILAAVSAVAHVVGVLVAAPLWRGAEVLSLALLLGYAVAAGLPVPRWAVPAALVPLLVDAVRTMPAEPGAGDFGWTVYGSGDSGFDVTAGFDAAFAGSWAALVAVAVLLVAFRGRGRRRHLIAATVAATPVVGYTAVRVADVGAAVAASTRVVEVRSETTLTRVGGPGYDRAEVVPALVLAVLPPLALALAALVLAVLLAGRGRRLAATGAALLAVLALPLLDAALAAVPHPFEADGTALFAWYAIPPTRMLPQPVAALTAAVELAAYLLLVAGLTGADRAAPAVPAAAAG
;
A
#
# COMPACT_ATOMS: atom_id res chain seq x y z
N MET A 1 -34.88 -4.31 -4.51
CA MET A 1 -33.55 -3.70 -4.78
C MET A 1 -33.14 -2.58 -3.78
N ARG A 2 -33.74 -2.47 -2.57
CA ARG A 2 -33.43 -1.39 -1.60
C ARG A 2 -32.23 -1.62 -0.67
N ARG A 3 -31.61 -2.81 -0.69
CA ARG A 3 -30.56 -3.19 0.28
C ARG A 3 -29.14 -2.81 -0.13
N ALA A 4 -28.87 -2.68 -1.44
CA ALA A 4 -27.54 -2.32 -1.94
C ALA A 4 -26.98 -1.00 -1.35
N PRO A 5 -27.71 0.14 -1.34
CA PRO A 5 -27.17 1.37 -0.77
C PRO A 5 -26.89 1.24 0.75
N LEU A 6 -27.70 0.45 1.47
CA LEU A 6 -27.46 0.20 2.90
C LEU A 6 -26.17 -0.58 3.13
N LEU A 7 -25.84 -1.57 2.30
CA LEU A 7 -24.58 -2.32 2.39
C LEU A 7 -23.37 -1.41 2.16
N LEU A 8 -23.46 -0.48 1.20
CA LEU A 8 -22.39 0.48 0.95
C LEU A 8 -22.20 1.46 2.12
N ILE A 9 -23.31 1.95 2.71
CA ILE A 9 -23.25 2.82 3.89
C ILE A 9 -22.62 2.07 5.07
N LEU A 10 -23.03 0.83 5.33
CA LEU A 10 -22.46 0.01 6.40
C LEU A 10 -20.98 -0.30 6.17
N ALA A 11 -20.57 -0.51 4.92
CA ALA A 11 -19.16 -0.67 4.58
C ALA A 11 -18.37 0.60 4.90
N ALA A 12 -18.88 1.77 4.51
CA ALA A 12 -18.26 3.06 4.80
C ALA A 12 -18.17 3.34 6.31
N VAL A 13 -19.23 3.04 7.07
CA VAL A 13 -19.22 3.17 8.55
C VAL A 13 -18.20 2.23 9.18
N SER A 14 -18.12 0.99 8.72
CA SER A 14 -17.12 0.02 9.18
C SER A 14 -15.70 0.48 8.84
N ALA A 15 -15.49 1.07 7.66
CA ALA A 15 -14.21 1.65 7.28
C ALA A 15 -13.80 2.81 8.20
N VAL A 16 -14.72 3.73 8.51
CA VAL A 16 -14.46 4.83 9.45
C VAL A 16 -14.15 4.29 10.84
N ALA A 17 -14.90 3.29 11.30
CA ALA A 17 -14.60 2.62 12.57
C ALA A 17 -13.19 2.02 12.56
N HIS A 18 -12.79 1.31 11.50
CA HIS A 18 -11.42 0.79 11.40
C HIS A 18 -10.37 1.92 11.49
N VAL A 19 -10.52 3.01 10.72
CA VAL A 19 -9.59 4.15 10.72
C VAL A 19 -9.46 4.78 12.11
N VAL A 20 -10.58 4.98 12.80
CA VAL A 20 -10.57 5.48 14.19
C VAL A 20 -9.87 4.47 15.10
N GLY A 21 -10.12 3.18 14.91
CA GLY A 21 -9.46 2.10 15.63
C GLY A 21 -7.94 2.11 15.48
N VAL A 22 -7.44 2.32 14.26
CA VAL A 22 -6.01 2.50 13.96
C VAL A 22 -5.48 3.75 14.65
N LEU A 23 -6.21 4.87 14.56
CA LEU A 23 -5.80 6.14 15.18
C LEU A 23 -5.57 6.00 16.69
N VAL A 24 -6.40 5.22 17.38
CA VAL A 24 -6.33 5.01 18.85
C VAL A 24 -5.67 3.70 19.28
N ALA A 25 -5.07 2.95 18.34
CA ALA A 25 -4.44 1.64 18.58
C ALA A 25 -5.36 0.62 19.30
N ALA A 26 -6.64 0.53 18.91
CA ALA A 26 -7.62 -0.38 19.49
C ALA A 26 -7.83 -1.66 18.64
N PRO A 27 -7.40 -2.85 19.09
CA PRO A 27 -7.38 -4.06 18.26
C PRO A 27 -8.77 -4.60 17.90
N LEU A 28 -9.78 -4.45 18.77
CA LEU A 28 -11.17 -4.89 18.52
C LEU A 28 -11.79 -4.22 17.29
N TRP A 29 -11.26 -3.06 16.89
CA TRP A 29 -11.79 -2.26 15.78
C TRP A 29 -11.18 -2.71 14.44
N ARG A 30 -10.17 -3.59 14.43
CA ARG A 30 -9.65 -4.19 13.20
C ARG A 30 -10.64 -5.15 12.52
N GLY A 31 -11.58 -5.75 13.26
CA GLY A 31 -12.71 -6.48 12.67
C GLY A 31 -13.59 -5.65 11.75
N ALA A 32 -13.56 -4.32 11.89
CA ALA A 32 -14.31 -3.43 11.03
C ALA A 32 -13.74 -3.33 9.60
N GLU A 33 -12.45 -3.63 9.38
CA GLU A 33 -11.89 -3.71 8.03
C GLU A 33 -12.41 -4.94 7.28
N VAL A 34 -12.30 -6.12 7.91
CA VAL A 34 -12.82 -7.37 7.36
C VAL A 34 -14.33 -7.24 7.08
N LEU A 35 -15.07 -6.65 8.02
CA LEU A 35 -16.49 -6.39 7.85
C LEU A 35 -16.76 -5.40 6.70
N SER A 36 -15.98 -4.32 6.59
CA SER A 36 -16.08 -3.35 5.48
C SER A 36 -15.91 -4.02 4.12
N LEU A 37 -14.86 -4.84 3.97
CA LEU A 37 -14.57 -5.57 2.73
C LEU A 37 -15.66 -6.63 2.43
N ALA A 38 -16.15 -7.33 3.45
CA ALA A 38 -17.24 -8.30 3.28
C ALA A 38 -18.55 -7.63 2.88
N LEU A 39 -18.86 -6.46 3.45
CA LEU A 39 -20.02 -5.65 3.09
C LEU A 39 -19.87 -5.06 1.67
N LEU A 40 -18.67 -4.68 1.26
CA LEU A 40 -18.37 -4.26 -0.11
C LEU A 40 -18.59 -5.40 -1.11
N LEU A 41 -18.19 -6.62 -0.77
CA LEU A 41 -18.46 -7.81 -1.58
C LEU A 41 -19.98 -8.06 -1.68
N GLY A 42 -20.68 -8.02 -0.55
CA GLY A 42 -22.14 -8.14 -0.52
C GLY A 42 -22.84 -7.04 -1.33
N TYR A 43 -22.33 -5.80 -1.26
CA TYR A 43 -22.79 -4.69 -2.07
C TYR A 43 -22.59 -4.97 -3.56
N ALA A 44 -21.42 -5.43 -3.98
CA ALA A 44 -21.14 -5.73 -5.38
C ALA A 44 -22.09 -6.81 -5.94
N VAL A 45 -22.37 -7.86 -5.15
CA VAL A 45 -23.33 -8.91 -5.53
C VAL A 45 -24.76 -8.34 -5.60
N ALA A 46 -25.18 -7.54 -4.62
CA ALA A 46 -26.54 -6.99 -4.54
C ALA A 46 -26.81 -5.84 -5.53
N ALA A 47 -25.78 -5.10 -5.92
CA ALA A 47 -25.86 -3.92 -6.78
C ALA A 47 -25.94 -4.26 -8.27
N GLY A 48 -25.54 -5.48 -8.65
CA GLY A 48 -25.28 -5.88 -10.03
C GLY A 48 -23.78 -5.80 -10.33
N LEU A 49 -23.21 -6.94 -10.72
CA LEU A 49 -21.78 -7.05 -11.03
C LEU A 49 -21.52 -6.51 -12.45
N PRO A 50 -20.54 -5.60 -12.64
CA PRO A 50 -20.19 -5.11 -13.97
C PRO A 50 -19.71 -6.29 -14.82
N VAL A 51 -19.90 -6.23 -16.13
CA VAL A 51 -19.27 -7.20 -17.03
C VAL A 51 -17.76 -6.90 -17.12
N PRO A 52 -16.87 -7.89 -16.89
CA PRO A 52 -17.18 -9.28 -16.55
C PRO A 52 -17.50 -9.49 -15.06
N ARG A 53 -18.57 -10.26 -14.78
CA ARG A 53 -19.20 -10.36 -13.44
C ARG A 53 -18.26 -10.89 -12.35
N TRP A 54 -17.22 -11.63 -12.72
CA TRP A 54 -16.26 -12.20 -11.78
C TRP A 54 -15.21 -11.20 -11.27
N ALA A 55 -15.03 -10.06 -11.96
CA ALA A 55 -13.88 -9.18 -11.74
C ALA A 55 -13.85 -8.56 -10.34
N VAL A 56 -14.97 -7.98 -9.89
CA VAL A 56 -15.05 -7.31 -8.58
C VAL A 56 -14.94 -8.32 -7.43
N PRO A 57 -15.65 -9.46 -7.43
CA PRO A 57 -15.46 -10.49 -6.42
C PRO A 57 -14.03 -11.02 -6.39
N ALA A 58 -13.44 -11.35 -7.54
CA ALA A 58 -12.07 -11.86 -7.62
C ALA A 58 -11.03 -10.85 -7.11
N ALA A 59 -11.26 -9.55 -7.31
CA ALA A 59 -10.38 -8.50 -6.78
C ALA A 59 -10.54 -8.29 -5.25
N LEU A 60 -11.72 -8.55 -4.68
CA LEU A 60 -11.96 -8.39 -3.24
C LEU A 60 -11.46 -9.57 -2.40
N VAL A 61 -11.40 -10.78 -2.97
CA VAL A 61 -10.91 -11.98 -2.27
C VAL A 61 -9.50 -11.82 -1.69
N PRO A 62 -8.46 -11.40 -2.44
CA PRO A 62 -7.12 -11.25 -1.87
C PRO A 62 -7.08 -10.19 -0.76
N LEU A 63 -7.85 -9.10 -0.87
CA LEU A 63 -7.95 -8.07 0.17
C LEU A 63 -8.57 -8.63 1.46
N LEU A 64 -9.62 -9.44 1.35
CA LEU A 64 -10.23 -10.12 2.50
C LEU A 64 -9.27 -11.11 3.16
N VAL A 65 -8.56 -11.90 2.34
CA VAL A 65 -7.56 -12.85 2.84
C VAL A 65 -6.46 -12.12 3.59
N ASP A 66 -5.99 -11.00 3.06
CA ASP A 66 -4.96 -10.19 3.72
C ASP A 66 -5.45 -9.56 5.02
N ALA A 67 -6.63 -8.93 5.03
CA ALA A 67 -7.22 -8.35 6.23
C ALA A 67 -7.47 -9.37 7.34
N VAL A 68 -7.82 -10.62 6.98
CA VAL A 68 -7.95 -11.72 7.94
C VAL A 68 -6.58 -12.19 8.45
N ARG A 69 -5.57 -12.26 7.57
CA ARG A 69 -4.22 -12.68 7.93
C ARG A 69 -3.50 -11.69 8.84
N THR A 70 -3.74 -10.39 8.66
CA THR A 70 -3.10 -9.30 9.43
C THR A 70 -3.88 -8.92 10.70
N MET A 71 -4.95 -9.66 10.99
CA MET A 71 -5.75 -9.53 12.20
C MET A 71 -4.91 -9.97 13.41
N PRO A 72 -4.73 -9.12 14.44
CA PRO A 72 -3.95 -9.49 15.61
C PRO A 72 -4.63 -10.64 16.36
N ALA A 73 -3.83 -11.55 16.93
CA ALA A 73 -4.33 -12.57 17.84
C ALA A 73 -5.05 -11.93 19.04
N GLU A 74 -5.95 -12.68 19.69
CA GLU A 74 -6.72 -12.19 20.83
C GLU A 74 -5.80 -11.59 21.91
N PRO A 75 -6.19 -10.48 22.56
CA PRO A 75 -5.43 -9.90 23.65
C PRO A 75 -5.15 -10.95 24.74
N GLY A 76 -3.87 -11.29 24.95
CA GLY A 76 -3.45 -12.30 25.93
C GLY A 76 -3.10 -13.67 25.35
N ALA A 77 -3.25 -13.90 24.03
CA ALA A 77 -2.84 -15.13 23.35
C ALA A 77 -1.39 -15.09 22.81
N GLY A 78 -0.71 -13.96 22.93
CA GLY A 78 0.68 -13.80 22.48
C GLY A 78 1.66 -13.98 23.62
N ASP A 79 2.57 -14.96 23.50
CA ASP A 79 3.79 -14.99 24.28
C ASP A 79 4.57 -13.71 24.01
N PHE A 80 4.91 -12.97 25.08
CA PHE A 80 5.83 -11.84 25.01
C PHE A 80 7.25 -12.37 24.74
N GLY A 81 7.51 -12.74 23.49
CA GLY A 81 8.84 -13.07 23.01
C GLY A 81 9.65 -11.78 22.92
N TRP A 82 10.62 -11.62 23.82
CA TRP A 82 11.67 -10.62 23.63
C TRP A 82 12.45 -11.00 22.37
N THR A 83 12.35 -10.20 21.32
CA THR A 83 13.29 -10.26 20.19
C THR A 83 14.63 -9.74 20.68
N VAL A 84 15.48 -10.66 21.14
CA VAL A 84 16.90 -10.38 21.31
C VAL A 84 17.45 -10.10 19.91
N TYR A 85 17.84 -8.86 19.65
CA TYR A 85 18.67 -8.54 18.49
C TYR A 85 19.97 -9.32 18.66
N GLY A 86 20.06 -10.47 17.99
CA GLY A 86 21.22 -11.34 18.05
C GLY A 86 22.45 -10.58 17.58
N SER A 87 23.47 -10.50 18.44
CA SER A 87 24.81 -10.05 18.09
C SER A 87 25.55 -11.16 17.34
N GLY A 88 25.03 -11.63 16.21
CA GLY A 88 25.59 -12.77 15.48
C GLY A 88 25.56 -12.55 13.99
N ASP A 89 26.75 -12.41 13.38
CA ASP A 89 27.23 -12.94 12.08
C ASP A 89 26.26 -13.19 10.89
N SER A 90 25.07 -12.60 10.87
CA SER A 90 24.14 -12.71 9.75
C SER A 90 24.50 -11.68 8.70
N GLY A 91 24.91 -12.15 7.52
CA GLY A 91 25.14 -11.31 6.35
C GLY A 91 23.94 -10.37 6.08
N PHE A 92 24.23 -9.27 5.39
CA PHE A 92 23.26 -8.26 5.03
C PHE A 92 22.01 -8.88 4.37
N ASP A 93 20.84 -8.78 5.03
CA ASP A 93 19.59 -9.29 4.49
C ASP A 93 19.04 -8.35 3.40
N VAL A 94 19.46 -8.64 2.16
CA VAL A 94 19.04 -7.92 0.94
C VAL A 94 17.52 -8.03 0.70
N THR A 95 16.88 -9.08 1.23
CA THR A 95 15.48 -9.42 0.96
C THR A 95 14.48 -8.85 1.95
N ALA A 96 14.90 -8.51 3.17
CA ALA A 96 14.02 -7.99 4.21
C ALA A 96 13.12 -6.82 3.74
N GLY A 97 13.70 -5.85 3.02
CA GLY A 97 12.94 -4.72 2.48
C GLY A 97 11.91 -5.14 1.44
N PHE A 98 12.22 -6.11 0.59
CA PHE A 98 11.28 -6.67 -0.39
C PHE A 98 10.16 -7.45 0.29
N ASP A 99 10.48 -8.30 1.27
CA ASP A 99 9.48 -9.11 1.97
C ASP A 99 8.49 -8.22 2.74
N ALA A 100 8.98 -7.17 3.41
CA ALA A 100 8.14 -6.18 4.07
C ALA A 100 7.24 -5.43 3.05
N ALA A 101 7.83 -4.98 1.94
CA ALA A 101 7.12 -4.27 0.89
C ALA A 101 6.04 -5.14 0.22
N PHE A 102 6.38 -6.40 -0.05
CA PHE A 102 5.47 -7.37 -0.66
C PHE A 102 4.35 -7.74 0.32
N ALA A 103 4.69 -8.03 1.58
CA ALA A 103 3.69 -8.30 2.62
C ALA A 103 2.67 -7.16 2.77
N GLY A 104 3.10 -5.90 2.63
CA GLY A 104 2.21 -4.73 2.71
C GLY A 104 1.45 -4.37 1.43
N SER A 105 1.74 -4.99 0.28
CA SER A 105 1.18 -4.57 -1.02
C SER A 105 0.62 -5.69 -1.88
N TRP A 106 0.88 -6.96 -1.57
CA TRP A 106 0.51 -8.10 -2.42
C TRP A 106 -0.99 -8.16 -2.72
N ALA A 107 -1.83 -7.88 -1.72
CA ALA A 107 -3.28 -7.99 -1.86
C ALA A 107 -3.84 -6.95 -2.82
N ALA A 108 -3.42 -5.69 -2.66
CA ALA A 108 -3.76 -4.59 -3.55
C ALA A 108 -3.19 -4.81 -4.97
N LEU A 109 -1.96 -5.34 -5.07
CA LEU A 109 -1.33 -5.70 -6.34
C LEU A 109 -2.16 -6.74 -7.11
N VAL A 110 -2.54 -7.84 -6.44
CA VAL A 110 -3.38 -8.89 -7.06
C VAL A 110 -4.74 -8.33 -7.45
N ALA A 111 -5.37 -7.53 -6.59
CA ALA A 111 -6.66 -6.90 -6.89
C ALA A 111 -6.59 -6.02 -8.14
N VAL A 112 -5.59 -5.13 -8.22
CA VAL A 112 -5.37 -4.27 -9.39
C VAL A 112 -5.05 -5.09 -10.63
N ALA A 113 -4.21 -6.12 -10.53
CA ALA A 113 -3.86 -7.01 -11.65
C ALA A 113 -5.11 -7.73 -12.21
N VAL A 114 -5.96 -8.27 -11.32
CA VAL A 114 -7.25 -8.88 -11.69
C VAL A 114 -8.12 -7.89 -12.46
N LEU A 115 -8.23 -6.66 -11.98
CA LEU A 115 -9.04 -5.63 -12.62
C LEU A 115 -8.45 -5.19 -13.97
N LEU A 116 -7.12 -5.08 -14.09
CA LEU A 116 -6.45 -4.80 -15.35
C LEU A 116 -6.71 -5.89 -16.39
N VAL A 117 -6.69 -7.17 -15.98
CA VAL A 117 -7.02 -8.31 -16.85
C VAL A 117 -8.50 -8.26 -17.26
N ALA A 118 -9.40 -8.05 -16.31
CA ALA A 118 -10.84 -7.99 -16.56
C ALA A 118 -11.24 -6.84 -17.47
N PHE A 119 -10.58 -5.68 -17.35
CA PHE A 119 -10.86 -4.49 -18.13
C PHE A 119 -9.78 -4.21 -19.19
N ARG A 120 -9.10 -5.25 -19.69
CA ARG A 120 -8.14 -5.11 -20.79
C ARG A 120 -8.88 -4.67 -22.06
N GLY A 121 -8.33 -3.71 -22.79
CA GLY A 121 -8.91 -3.20 -24.03
C GLY A 121 -7.89 -2.46 -24.88
N ARG A 122 -8.23 -2.13 -26.14
CA ARG A 122 -7.37 -1.31 -27.00
C ARG A 122 -7.28 0.10 -26.42
N GLY A 123 -6.19 0.37 -25.70
CA GLY A 123 -5.87 1.71 -25.22
C GLY A 123 -5.70 2.65 -26.41
N ARG A 124 -6.46 3.75 -26.44
CA ARG A 124 -6.15 4.85 -27.35
C ARG A 124 -4.80 5.44 -26.96
N ARG A 125 -3.98 5.85 -27.93
CA ARG A 125 -2.66 6.49 -27.72
C ARG A 125 -2.66 7.58 -26.64
N ARG A 126 -3.77 8.33 -26.53
CA ARG A 126 -3.98 9.38 -25.50
C ARG A 126 -3.94 8.84 -24.06
N HIS A 127 -4.44 7.63 -23.82
CA HIS A 127 -4.43 7.00 -22.50
C HIS A 127 -3.02 6.56 -22.10
N LEU A 128 -2.22 6.07 -23.05
CA LEU A 128 -0.82 5.74 -22.80
C LEU A 128 -0.04 7.00 -22.40
N ILE A 129 -0.22 8.11 -23.13
CA ILE A 129 0.42 9.39 -22.82
C ILE A 129 0.01 9.88 -21.42
N ALA A 130 -1.27 9.83 -21.09
CA ALA A 130 -1.75 10.24 -19.77
C ALA A 130 -1.16 9.36 -18.64
N ALA A 131 -1.10 8.05 -18.84
CA ALA A 131 -0.51 7.12 -17.88
C ALA A 131 1.00 7.38 -17.70
N THR A 132 1.74 7.64 -18.78
CA THR A 132 3.18 7.96 -18.70
C THR A 132 3.44 9.28 -17.98
N VAL A 133 2.62 10.31 -18.24
CA VAL A 133 2.74 11.60 -17.54
C VAL A 133 2.42 11.43 -16.05
N ALA A 134 1.37 10.68 -15.71
CA ALA A 134 1.00 10.43 -14.32
C ALA A 134 2.02 9.54 -13.58
N ALA A 135 2.72 8.65 -14.29
CA ALA A 135 3.77 7.81 -13.71
C ALA A 135 5.07 8.58 -13.44
N THR A 136 5.31 9.67 -14.16
CA THR A 136 6.53 10.49 -14.04
C THR A 136 6.82 10.93 -12.59
N PRO A 137 5.88 11.53 -11.83
CA PRO A 137 6.13 11.92 -10.44
C PRO A 137 6.39 10.73 -9.52
N VAL A 138 5.73 9.58 -9.73
CA VAL A 138 5.93 8.37 -8.91
C VAL A 138 7.35 7.83 -9.12
N VAL A 139 7.75 7.64 -10.39
CA VAL A 139 9.09 7.15 -10.73
C VAL A 139 10.17 8.13 -10.27
N GLY A 140 9.92 9.44 -10.45
CA GLY A 140 10.81 10.49 -9.96
C GLY A 140 10.98 10.45 -8.44
N TYR A 141 9.87 10.32 -7.70
CA TYR A 141 9.91 10.19 -6.23
C TYR A 141 10.70 8.95 -5.81
N THR A 142 10.42 7.79 -6.40
CA THR A 142 11.17 6.55 -6.13
C THR A 142 12.67 6.73 -6.36
N ALA A 143 13.06 7.33 -7.50
CA ALA A 143 14.46 7.54 -7.83
C ALA A 143 15.15 8.48 -6.83
N VAL A 144 14.49 9.59 -6.43
CA VAL A 144 15.01 10.53 -5.43
C VAL A 144 15.18 9.83 -4.08
N ARG A 145 14.18 9.07 -3.62
CA ARG A 145 14.25 8.39 -2.31
C ARG A 145 15.33 7.31 -2.27
N VAL A 146 15.47 6.50 -3.32
CA VAL A 146 16.55 5.51 -3.43
C VAL A 146 17.92 6.21 -3.45
N ALA A 147 18.05 7.32 -4.16
CA ALA A 147 19.29 8.09 -4.21
C ALA A 147 19.65 8.74 -2.86
N ASP A 148 18.67 9.33 -2.17
CA ASP A 148 18.84 9.96 -0.86
C ASP A 148 19.28 8.94 0.19
N VAL A 149 18.57 7.80 0.28
CA VAL A 149 18.92 6.73 1.22
C VAL A 149 20.28 6.13 0.85
N GLY A 150 20.54 5.88 -0.44
CA GLY A 150 21.82 5.39 -0.90
C GLY A 150 22.99 6.35 -0.63
N ALA A 151 22.76 7.66 -0.70
CA ALA A 151 23.73 8.69 -0.36
C ALA A 151 24.00 8.75 1.14
N ALA A 152 22.95 8.66 1.98
CA ALA A 152 23.08 8.60 3.43
C ALA A 152 23.90 7.39 3.88
N VAL A 153 23.62 6.21 3.32
CA VAL A 153 24.40 4.99 3.61
C VAL A 153 25.85 5.12 3.12
N ALA A 154 26.07 5.68 1.93
CA ALA A 154 27.42 5.94 1.41
C ALA A 154 28.23 6.94 2.26
N ALA A 155 27.56 7.91 2.92
CA ALA A 155 28.20 8.84 3.83
C ALA A 155 28.59 8.15 5.15
N SER A 156 27.75 7.28 5.68
CA SER A 156 27.98 6.52 6.92
C SER A 156 29.04 5.41 6.80
N THR A 157 29.34 4.96 5.58
CA THR A 157 30.34 3.90 5.30
C THR A 157 31.74 4.45 5.05
N ARG A 158 31.97 5.78 5.15
CA ARG A 158 33.33 6.33 5.09
C ARG A 158 34.14 5.82 6.28
N VAL A 159 35.12 4.97 5.96
CA VAL A 159 36.14 4.45 6.87
C VAL A 159 36.73 5.62 7.67
N VAL A 160 36.51 5.62 8.98
CA VAL A 160 37.18 6.54 9.89
C VAL A 160 38.56 5.93 10.19
N GLU A 161 39.59 6.45 9.52
CA GLU A 161 40.98 6.13 9.85
C GLU A 161 41.35 6.84 11.15
N VAL A 162 41.21 6.14 12.29
CA VAL A 162 41.68 6.64 13.58
C VAL A 162 43.19 6.39 13.65
N ARG A 163 43.97 7.47 13.51
CA ARG A 163 45.42 7.44 13.68
C ARG A 163 45.75 7.63 15.16
N SER A 164 46.23 6.58 15.82
CA SER A 164 46.93 6.69 17.10
C SER A 164 48.45 6.72 16.87
N GLU A 165 49.22 7.37 17.75
CA GLU A 165 50.62 7.80 17.54
C GLU A 165 51.59 6.72 17.01
N THR A 166 51.29 5.43 17.18
CA THR A 166 52.15 4.32 16.72
C THR A 166 51.46 3.28 15.84
N THR A 167 50.15 3.42 15.57
CA THR A 167 49.37 2.35 14.92
C THR A 167 48.25 2.94 14.06
N LEU A 168 48.24 2.60 12.76
CA LEU A 168 47.17 2.92 11.83
C LEU A 168 46.15 1.77 11.89
N THR A 169 45.18 1.88 12.80
CA THR A 169 44.07 0.92 12.87
C THR A 169 42.97 1.37 11.93
N ARG A 170 42.85 0.70 10.78
CA ARG A 170 41.66 0.79 9.93
C ARG A 170 40.53 0.10 10.68
N VAL A 171 39.73 0.86 11.41
CA VAL A 171 38.44 0.40 11.92
C VAL A 171 37.51 0.43 10.72
N GLY A 172 37.31 -0.73 10.07
CA GLY A 172 36.21 -0.86 9.12
C GLY A 172 34.92 -0.51 9.85
N GLY A 173 34.13 0.40 9.29
CA GLY A 173 32.75 0.56 9.74
C GLY A 173 32.01 -0.78 9.64
N PRO A 174 30.85 -0.93 10.32
CA PRO A 174 30.05 -2.16 10.19
C PRO A 174 29.90 -2.48 8.70
N GLY A 175 30.18 -3.73 8.31
CA GLY A 175 30.49 -4.17 6.95
C GLY A 175 29.33 -4.05 5.95
N TYR A 176 28.88 -2.83 5.67
CA TYR A 176 27.92 -2.51 4.63
C TYR A 176 28.69 -2.24 3.34
N ASP A 177 28.80 -3.25 2.48
CA ASP A 177 29.32 -3.00 1.13
C ASP A 177 28.26 -2.22 0.34
N ARG A 178 28.65 -1.08 -0.24
CA ARG A 178 27.80 -0.26 -1.10
C ARG A 178 27.24 -1.07 -2.28
N ALA A 179 27.96 -2.14 -2.67
CA ALA A 179 27.54 -3.09 -3.68
C ALA A 179 26.28 -3.90 -3.30
N GLU A 180 25.97 -4.06 -2.00
CA GLU A 180 24.82 -4.85 -1.52
C GLU A 180 23.60 -3.98 -1.19
N VAL A 181 23.84 -2.75 -0.73
CA VAL A 181 22.79 -1.80 -0.32
C VAL A 181 21.95 -1.33 -1.50
N VAL A 182 22.57 -0.93 -2.61
CA VAL A 182 21.83 -0.40 -3.77
C VAL A 182 20.89 -1.44 -4.38
N PRO A 183 21.31 -2.70 -4.62
CA PRO A 183 20.39 -3.76 -5.01
C PRO A 183 19.25 -3.99 -4.02
N ALA A 184 19.50 -3.96 -2.70
CA ALA A 184 18.46 -4.12 -1.69
C ALA A 184 17.41 -2.99 -1.72
N LEU A 185 17.86 -1.74 -1.84
CA LEU A 185 16.96 -0.58 -1.97
C LEU A 185 16.12 -0.68 -3.26
N VAL A 186 16.76 -1.06 -4.37
CA VAL A 186 16.06 -1.26 -5.66
C VAL A 186 15.04 -2.39 -5.54
N LEU A 187 15.40 -3.51 -4.92
CA LEU A 187 14.51 -4.66 -4.73
C LEU A 187 13.31 -4.29 -3.83
N ALA A 188 13.56 -3.58 -2.72
CA ALA A 188 12.55 -3.16 -1.77
C ALA A 188 11.45 -2.28 -2.39
N VAL A 189 11.80 -1.40 -3.33
CA VAL A 189 10.81 -0.51 -3.97
C VAL A 189 9.99 -1.19 -5.07
N LEU A 190 10.36 -2.39 -5.54
CA LEU A 190 9.67 -3.03 -6.67
C LEU A 190 8.18 -3.28 -6.39
N PRO A 191 7.76 -3.88 -5.25
CA PRO A 191 6.33 -4.13 -5.01
C PRO A 191 5.46 -2.85 -4.99
N PRO A 192 5.79 -1.80 -4.21
CA PRO A 192 4.99 -0.57 -4.19
C PRO A 192 5.07 0.19 -5.52
N LEU A 193 6.22 0.18 -6.21
CA LEU A 193 6.32 0.80 -7.54
C LEU A 193 5.43 0.08 -8.56
N ALA A 194 5.43 -1.25 -8.56
CA ALA A 194 4.55 -2.04 -9.41
C ALA A 194 3.07 -1.74 -9.12
N LEU A 195 2.71 -1.58 -7.84
CA LEU A 195 1.35 -1.23 -7.43
C LEU A 195 0.96 0.15 -7.97
N ALA A 196 1.82 1.14 -7.77
CA ALA A 196 1.57 2.51 -8.22
C ALA A 196 1.35 2.58 -9.74
N LEU A 197 2.23 1.94 -10.51
CA LEU A 197 2.15 1.94 -11.97
C LEU A 197 0.91 1.19 -12.46
N ALA A 198 0.63 0.01 -11.90
CA ALA A 198 -0.57 -0.76 -12.25
C ALA A 198 -1.86 0.01 -11.91
N ALA A 199 -1.89 0.67 -10.76
CA ALA A 199 -3.03 1.47 -10.31
C ALA A 199 -3.25 2.72 -11.19
N LEU A 200 -2.19 3.39 -11.64
CA LEU A 200 -2.29 4.49 -12.61
C LEU A 200 -2.80 4.03 -13.97
N VAL A 201 -2.30 2.90 -14.48
CA VAL A 201 -2.81 2.31 -15.73
C VAL A 201 -4.30 2.00 -15.59
N LEU A 202 -4.70 1.40 -14.47
CA LEU A 202 -6.10 1.10 -14.18
C LEU A 202 -6.94 2.39 -14.11
N ALA A 203 -6.46 3.43 -13.43
CA ALA A 203 -7.14 4.71 -13.31
C ALA A 203 -7.42 5.33 -14.69
N VAL A 204 -6.42 5.38 -15.57
CA VAL A 204 -6.58 5.93 -16.91
C VAL A 204 -7.51 5.07 -17.78
N LEU A 205 -7.41 3.74 -17.68
CA LEU A 205 -8.31 2.82 -18.39
C LEU A 205 -9.78 2.98 -17.95
N LEU A 206 -10.02 3.19 -16.65
CA LEU A 206 -11.36 3.41 -16.11
C LEU A 206 -11.89 4.80 -16.46
N ALA A 207 -11.04 5.84 -16.40
CA ALA A 207 -11.39 7.19 -16.81
C ALA A 207 -11.75 7.25 -18.31
N GLY A 208 -10.99 6.56 -19.16
CA GLY A 208 -11.28 6.43 -20.60
C GLY A 208 -12.61 5.73 -20.90
N ARG A 209 -13.14 4.95 -19.95
CA ARG A 209 -14.46 4.30 -20.03
C ARG A 209 -15.57 5.09 -19.33
N GLY A 210 -15.32 6.33 -18.92
CA GLY A 210 -16.29 7.17 -18.22
C GLY A 210 -16.53 6.80 -16.75
N ARG A 211 -15.78 5.84 -16.19
CA ARG A 211 -15.94 5.37 -14.81
C ARG A 211 -15.12 6.22 -13.84
N ARG A 212 -15.47 7.50 -13.71
CA ARG A 212 -14.69 8.51 -12.97
C ARG A 212 -14.47 8.13 -11.50
N LEU A 213 -15.51 7.66 -10.80
CA LEU A 213 -15.39 7.25 -9.39
C LEU A 213 -14.39 6.11 -9.21
N ALA A 214 -14.45 5.10 -10.09
CA ALA A 214 -13.53 3.97 -10.02
C ALA A 214 -12.10 4.37 -10.41
N ALA A 215 -11.95 5.30 -11.35
CA ALA A 215 -10.66 5.89 -11.68
C ALA A 215 -10.05 6.65 -10.50
N THR A 216 -10.87 7.39 -9.74
CA THR A 216 -10.42 8.06 -8.50
C THR A 216 -9.95 7.05 -7.47
N GLY A 217 -10.70 5.95 -7.26
CA GLY A 217 -10.27 4.87 -6.35
C GLY A 217 -8.92 4.26 -6.75
N ALA A 218 -8.73 4.00 -8.05
CA ALA A 218 -7.45 3.51 -8.56
C ALA A 218 -6.31 4.54 -8.43
N ALA A 219 -6.58 5.83 -8.63
CA ALA A 219 -5.59 6.88 -8.40
C ALA A 219 -5.19 6.99 -6.92
N LEU A 220 -6.13 6.82 -5.99
CA LEU A 220 -5.83 6.76 -4.55
C LEU A 220 -4.93 5.57 -4.19
N LEU A 221 -5.10 4.41 -4.83
CA LEU A 221 -4.17 3.28 -4.65
C LEU A 221 -2.75 3.61 -5.14
N ALA A 222 -2.62 4.41 -6.20
CA ALA A 222 -1.30 4.89 -6.63
C ALA A 222 -0.67 5.85 -5.62
N VAL A 223 -1.46 6.68 -4.94
CA VAL A 223 -1.00 7.55 -3.86
C VAL A 223 -0.62 6.73 -2.62
N LEU A 224 -1.40 5.70 -2.29
CA LEU A 224 -1.13 4.77 -1.18
C LEU A 224 0.20 4.03 -1.34
N ALA A 225 0.65 3.80 -2.57
CA ALA A 225 1.94 3.17 -2.82
C ALA A 225 3.15 4.00 -2.34
N LEU A 226 3.01 5.32 -2.15
CA LEU A 226 4.09 6.19 -1.67
C LEU A 226 4.48 5.89 -0.21
N PRO A 227 3.57 5.89 0.79
CA PRO A 227 3.92 5.50 2.14
C PRO A 227 4.37 4.03 2.23
N LEU A 228 3.87 3.14 1.38
CA LEU A 228 4.37 1.75 1.29
C LEU A 228 5.81 1.69 0.79
N LEU A 229 6.18 2.56 -0.16
CA LEU A 229 7.55 2.70 -0.64
C LEU A 229 8.49 3.20 0.45
N ASP A 230 8.07 4.20 1.23
CA ASP A 230 8.89 4.70 2.33
C ASP A 230 9.05 3.65 3.44
N ALA A 231 7.99 2.90 3.76
CA ALA A 231 8.07 1.79 4.71
C ALA A 231 9.01 0.67 4.21
N ALA A 232 8.96 0.35 2.91
CA ALA A 232 9.86 -0.63 2.28
C ALA A 232 11.33 -0.21 2.36
N LEU A 233 11.63 1.07 2.08
CA LEU A 233 12.98 1.61 2.20
C LEU A 233 13.47 1.62 3.65
N ALA A 234 12.59 1.97 4.60
CA ALA A 234 12.89 1.95 6.02
C ALA A 234 13.19 0.55 6.56
N ALA A 235 12.61 -0.49 5.94
CA ALA A 235 12.83 -1.89 6.32
C ALA A 235 14.17 -2.47 5.80
N VAL A 236 14.85 -1.82 4.85
CA VAL A 236 16.19 -2.23 4.41
C VAL A 236 17.16 -1.95 5.56
N PRO A 237 18.00 -2.90 6.01
CA PRO A 237 18.96 -2.65 7.07
C PRO A 237 19.93 -1.50 6.70
N HIS A 238 19.98 -0.43 7.48
CA HIS A 238 20.98 0.64 7.35
C HIS A 238 21.47 1.08 8.74
N PRO A 239 22.72 1.60 8.86
CA PRO A 239 23.25 2.02 10.15
C PRO A 239 22.36 3.10 10.77
N PHE A 240 22.14 3.00 12.07
CA PHE A 240 21.27 3.90 12.86
C PHE A 240 21.65 5.39 12.70
N GLU A 241 22.92 5.69 12.42
CA GLU A 241 23.44 7.05 12.19
C GLU A 241 23.08 7.63 10.80
N ALA A 242 22.70 6.78 9.85
CA ALA A 242 22.23 7.21 8.52
C ALA A 242 20.75 7.63 8.51
N ASP A 243 20.01 7.33 9.58
CA ASP A 243 18.63 7.77 9.75
C ASP A 243 18.61 9.13 10.48
N GLY A 244 18.44 10.22 9.72
CA GLY A 244 18.36 11.58 10.26
C GLY A 244 17.17 11.82 11.21
N THR A 245 16.29 10.83 11.38
CA THR A 245 15.18 10.84 12.35
C THR A 245 15.45 10.01 13.61
N ALA A 246 16.60 9.31 13.70
CA ALA A 246 16.95 8.41 14.81
C ALA A 246 17.04 9.07 16.19
N LEU A 247 17.24 10.40 16.26
CA LEU A 247 17.22 11.16 17.54
C LEU A 247 15.85 11.11 18.23
N PHE A 248 14.79 10.75 17.51
CA PHE A 248 13.48 10.41 18.07
C PHE A 248 13.03 9.07 17.50
N ALA A 249 13.44 7.96 18.13
CA ALA A 249 13.01 6.60 17.84
C ALA A 249 11.52 6.37 18.18
N TRP A 250 10.62 7.20 17.64
CA TRP A 250 9.18 7.18 17.87
C TRP A 250 8.56 5.85 17.42
N TYR A 251 9.18 5.19 16.44
CA TYR A 251 8.85 3.85 15.97
C TYR A 251 9.19 2.74 16.98
N ALA A 252 10.11 2.98 17.93
CA ALA A 252 10.46 2.03 18.98
C ALA A 252 9.54 2.13 20.20
N ILE A 253 8.73 3.18 20.29
CA ILE A 253 7.71 3.31 21.35
C ILE A 253 6.46 2.57 20.88
N PRO A 254 6.08 1.46 21.53
CA PRO A 254 4.87 0.74 21.14
C PRO A 254 3.66 1.67 21.26
N PRO A 255 2.80 1.72 20.24
CA PRO A 255 1.66 2.62 20.23
C PRO A 255 0.71 2.29 21.38
N THR A 256 0.30 3.34 22.10
CA THR A 256 -0.67 3.24 23.18
C THR A 256 -1.84 4.18 22.90
N ARG A 257 -2.95 4.03 23.62
CA ARG A 257 -4.09 4.96 23.52
C ARG A 257 -3.72 6.42 23.81
N MET A 258 -2.58 6.66 24.45
CA MET A 258 -2.04 7.99 24.75
C MET A 258 -1.16 8.55 23.61
N LEU A 259 -0.81 7.73 22.61
CA LEU A 259 0.06 8.06 21.47
C LEU A 259 -0.69 7.74 20.16
N PRO A 260 -1.50 8.68 19.64
CA PRO A 260 -2.27 8.43 18.43
C PRO A 260 -1.36 8.16 17.22
N GLN A 261 -1.85 7.37 16.27
CA GLN A 261 -1.14 7.02 15.03
C GLN A 261 -1.74 7.71 13.79
N PRO A 262 -1.54 9.03 13.61
CA PRO A 262 -2.20 9.78 12.56
C PRO A 262 -1.79 9.32 11.16
N VAL A 263 -0.51 8.98 10.95
CA VAL A 263 -0.01 8.53 9.65
C VAL A 263 -0.62 7.18 9.26
N ALA A 264 -0.61 6.20 10.17
CA ALA A 264 -1.22 4.89 9.91
C ALA A 264 -2.73 4.99 9.67
N ALA A 265 -3.43 5.85 10.43
CA ALA A 265 -4.85 6.09 10.24
C ALA A 265 -5.16 6.74 8.88
N LEU A 266 -4.34 7.70 8.44
CA LEU A 266 -4.46 8.32 7.12
C LEU A 266 -4.21 7.30 6.00
N THR A 267 -3.19 6.46 6.13
CA THR A 267 -2.92 5.37 5.18
C THR A 267 -4.12 4.44 5.07
N ALA A 268 -4.66 3.96 6.19
CA ALA A 268 -5.86 3.12 6.21
C ALA A 268 -7.10 3.83 5.63
N ALA A 269 -7.25 5.14 5.88
CA ALA A 269 -8.34 5.93 5.34
C ALA A 269 -8.26 6.05 3.81
N VAL A 270 -7.07 6.33 3.28
CA VAL A 270 -6.83 6.41 1.83
C VAL A 270 -7.07 5.06 1.18
N GLU A 271 -6.59 3.98 1.79
CA GLU A 271 -6.77 2.60 1.31
C GLU A 271 -8.25 2.20 1.24
N LEU A 272 -8.98 2.36 2.34
CA LEU A 272 -10.39 1.97 2.39
C LEU A 272 -11.25 2.88 1.49
N ALA A 273 -10.93 4.17 1.40
CA ALA A 273 -11.58 5.07 0.44
C ALA A 273 -11.31 4.64 -1.01
N ALA A 274 -10.09 4.21 -1.33
CA ALA A 274 -9.75 3.64 -2.63
C ALA A 274 -10.66 2.45 -2.96
N TYR A 275 -10.75 1.45 -2.07
CA TYR A 275 -11.58 0.27 -2.29
C TYR A 275 -13.08 0.61 -2.42
N LEU A 276 -13.60 1.47 -1.54
CA LEU A 276 -14.99 1.94 -1.60
C LEU A 276 -15.31 2.60 -2.94
N LEU A 277 -14.49 3.56 -3.37
CA LEU A 277 -14.69 4.31 -4.62
C LEU A 277 -14.55 3.40 -5.85
N LEU A 278 -13.61 2.47 -5.81
CA LEU A 278 -13.37 1.53 -6.88
C LEU A 278 -14.55 0.57 -7.06
N VAL A 279 -15.02 -0.06 -5.98
CA VAL A 279 -16.18 -0.96 -6.03
C VAL A 279 -17.46 -0.20 -6.39
N ALA A 280 -17.74 0.93 -5.73
CA ALA A 280 -18.94 1.74 -6.02
C ALA A 280 -18.95 2.29 -7.45
N GLY A 281 -17.81 2.75 -7.95
CA GLY A 281 -17.69 3.24 -9.32
C GLY A 281 -17.80 2.13 -10.37
N LEU A 282 -17.39 0.90 -10.04
CA LEU A 282 -17.49 -0.24 -10.93
C LEU A 282 -18.91 -0.83 -11.00
N THR A 283 -19.66 -0.84 -9.91
CA THR A 283 -21.01 -1.44 -9.82
C THR A 283 -22.14 -0.41 -10.01
N GLY A 284 -21.89 0.88 -9.77
CA GLY A 284 -22.88 1.94 -9.90
C GLY A 284 -23.10 2.50 -11.31
N ALA A 285 -22.18 2.25 -12.24
CA ALA A 285 -22.19 2.85 -13.59
C ALA A 285 -23.44 2.50 -14.42
N ASP A 286 -24.01 1.30 -14.23
CA ASP A 286 -25.17 0.84 -15.02
C ASP A 286 -26.50 1.51 -14.59
N ARG A 287 -26.55 2.17 -13.43
CA ARG A 287 -27.76 2.92 -12.99
C ARG A 287 -27.85 4.33 -13.55
N ALA A 288 -26.75 4.87 -14.10
CA ALA A 288 -26.70 6.23 -14.61
C ALA A 288 -27.02 6.34 -16.11
N ALA A 289 -27.34 5.23 -16.78
CA ALA A 289 -27.87 5.27 -18.13
C ALA A 289 -29.26 5.94 -18.11
N PRO A 290 -29.48 7.06 -18.81
CA PRO A 290 -30.77 7.71 -18.85
C PRO A 290 -31.80 6.72 -19.42
N ALA A 291 -32.97 6.63 -18.76
CA ALA A 291 -34.11 5.91 -19.29
C ALA A 291 -34.43 6.49 -20.67
N VAL A 292 -34.16 5.73 -21.73
CA VAL A 292 -34.59 6.09 -23.08
C VAL A 292 -36.11 6.20 -23.03
N PRO A 293 -36.72 7.36 -23.34
CA PRO A 293 -38.17 7.46 -23.38
C PRO A 293 -38.67 6.43 -24.40
N ALA A 294 -39.57 5.55 -23.95
CA ALA A 294 -40.21 4.58 -24.81
C ALA A 294 -40.82 5.33 -26.01
N ALA A 295 -40.56 4.85 -27.22
CA ALA A 295 -41.20 5.39 -28.41
C ALA A 295 -42.71 5.30 -28.19
N ALA A 296 -43.38 6.46 -28.17
CA ALA A 296 -44.83 6.52 -28.18
C ALA A 296 -45.28 5.82 -29.47
N ALA A 297 -45.90 4.65 -29.33
CA ALA A 297 -46.59 4.02 -30.43
C ALA A 297 -47.76 4.93 -30.82
N GLY A 298 -47.65 5.53 -32.01
CA GLY A 298 -48.73 6.21 -32.71
C GLY A 298 -49.13 5.39 -33.92
#